data_AF-B7CB64-F1
#
_entry.id   AF-B7CB64-F1
#
_cell.length_a   1.000
_cell.length_b   1.000
_cell.length_c   1.000
_cell.angle_alpha   90.00
_cell.angle_beta   90.00
_cell.angle_gamma   90.00
#
_symmetry.space_group_name_H-M   'P 1'
#
loop_
_entity.id
_entity.type
_entity.pdbx_description
1 polymer ?
#
loop_
_entity_poly.entity_id
_entity_poly.type
_entity_poly.pdbx_seq_one_letter_code
_entity_poly.pdbx_strand_id
1 'polypeptide(L)'
;MFKLNFKKVFAFLFAFILCFGCIDVYADDGGYTIDDYKVNAIYHSNNTIDVKEVIDVNFSSYRHGIYRNIPETMYINRDEKYKLKIQDINVLNDEYEVDSDSGNRVIQIGSADYTIIGPHTYTLTYTIVIPEDYHSDLDFIYYSVLGNNWDTTISHFSFDIQFEKALTENEMSNIEVFSGSLGNQSNDLNVTPIITSNSISGSANDIGAKQAITLFGKLRKNYFVGAKQTTSKIPFIFLGLAILFGLYSLIRAFLLKKTHITPIVNFYPPKDMDPAMVGTIVDESVDQEDLMALIPYWASKGYLTISEKEDDLVLTKQENHEPPILKHQKKIYNGLFKTKNSVKLSKLSSKFGKAMDDAKEALNDEFSEDKKLSTIDHGFVTTILAMICMIVSILLNTRYSILDNLIETILATFSFVLMMVLNYSAAATNVFNKNKLGVLKKILSIAFILILVYFIYRQCDSILSIVPFEFMMIGIVVVSLPIFLISKFNVVSNYFKSVAPELLGFKDFVEKAEVPQLERLSLENPSYYYDVIPYAMVFGLSEMWTKKFSTIPLAQPDWYDSYYSDPYSSYFYYRMLTRSMYEPIHENLLDYQTEQMKSTADSMGSSFGGFSGGGAGGGGGGSW
;
A
#
# COMPACT_ATOMS: atom_id res chain seq x y z
N MET A 1 23.75 0.14 0.13
CA MET A 1 22.73 1.20 -0.16
C MET A 1 21.35 0.58 0.01
N PHE A 2 20.36 1.25 0.64
CA PHE A 2 19.02 0.67 0.80
C PHE A 2 18.26 0.65 -0.53
N LYS A 3 18.35 -0.45 -1.29
CA LYS A 3 17.48 -0.70 -2.45
C LYS A 3 16.05 -0.93 -1.93
N LEU A 4 15.17 0.06 -2.11
CA LEU A 4 13.75 -0.06 -1.80
C LEU A 4 13.13 -1.09 -2.76
N ASN A 5 13.03 -2.34 -2.31
CA ASN A 5 12.55 -3.42 -3.17
C ASN A 5 11.03 -3.33 -3.30
N PHE A 6 10.57 -2.60 -4.33
CA PHE A 6 9.16 -2.31 -4.57
C PHE A 6 8.25 -3.56 -4.60
N LYS A 7 8.74 -4.70 -5.10
CA LYS A 7 8.00 -5.98 -5.04
C LYS A 7 7.72 -6.42 -3.59
N LYS A 8 8.69 -6.29 -2.68
CA LYS A 8 8.52 -6.63 -1.25
C LYS A 8 7.57 -5.67 -0.52
N VAL A 9 7.55 -4.39 -0.89
CA VAL A 9 6.63 -3.40 -0.29
C VAL A 9 5.18 -3.72 -0.68
N PHE A 10 4.91 -4.02 -1.95
CA PHE A 10 3.59 -4.47 -2.40
C PHE A 10 3.16 -5.79 -1.75
N ALA A 11 4.05 -6.79 -1.68
CA ALA A 11 3.75 -8.07 -1.04
C ALA A 11 3.41 -7.93 0.45
N PHE A 12 4.13 -7.06 1.18
CA PHE A 12 3.87 -6.80 2.60
C PHE A 12 2.51 -6.12 2.82
N LEU A 13 2.16 -5.12 2.00
CA LEU A 13 0.84 -4.47 2.06
C LEU A 13 -0.30 -5.43 1.72
N PHE A 14 -0.11 -6.30 0.71
CA PHE A 14 -1.12 -7.30 0.34
C PHE A 14 -1.32 -8.36 1.43
N ALA A 15 -0.23 -8.85 2.03
CA ALA A 15 -0.30 -9.78 3.16
C ALA A 15 -0.98 -9.17 4.39
N PHE A 16 -0.72 -7.89 4.70
CA PHE A 16 -1.33 -7.20 5.84
C PHE A 16 -2.86 -7.07 5.74
N ILE A 17 -3.40 -6.97 4.51
CA ILE A 17 -4.85 -6.91 4.24
C ILE A 17 -5.53 -8.27 4.50
N LEU A 18 -4.81 -9.39 4.38
CA LEU A 18 -5.36 -10.74 4.49
C LEU A 18 -5.48 -11.28 5.93
N CYS A 19 -4.96 -10.57 6.93
CA CYS A 19 -4.84 -11.10 8.30
C CYS A 19 -6.01 -10.77 9.27
N PHE A 20 -7.02 -10.00 8.85
CA PHE A 20 -8.00 -9.39 9.77
C PHE A 20 -9.46 -9.68 9.40
N GLY A 21 -9.79 -10.96 9.15
CA GLY A 21 -11.13 -11.41 8.76
C GLY A 21 -11.56 -12.71 9.45
N CYS A 22 -11.64 -12.71 10.77
CA CYS A 22 -12.35 -13.77 11.53
C CYS A 22 -13.87 -13.50 11.49
N ILE A 23 -14.66 -14.58 11.40
CA ILE A 23 -16.12 -14.56 11.59
C ILE A 23 -16.50 -15.89 12.25
N ASP A 24 -17.16 -15.83 13.38
CA ASP A 24 -17.59 -17.00 14.14
C ASP A 24 -18.99 -17.48 13.71
N VAL A 25 -19.23 -18.78 13.87
CA VAL A 25 -20.44 -19.47 13.38
C VAL A 25 -21.33 -19.84 14.55
N TYR A 26 -22.30 -18.98 14.84
CA TYR A 26 -23.34 -19.24 15.85
C TYR A 26 -24.37 -20.25 15.32
N ALA A 27 -24.49 -21.38 15.99
CA ALA A 27 -25.54 -22.38 15.78
C ALA A 27 -26.78 -22.08 16.64
N ASP A 28 -27.91 -22.65 16.24
CA ASP A 28 -29.19 -22.54 16.95
C ASP A 28 -29.32 -23.71 17.95
N ASP A 29 -29.11 -23.46 19.25
CA ASP A 29 -28.96 -24.51 20.26
C ASP A 29 -30.15 -24.59 21.23
N GLY A 30 -31.16 -25.38 20.83
CA GLY A 30 -32.37 -25.59 21.61
C GLY A 30 -32.11 -26.24 22.98
N GLY A 31 -32.46 -25.55 24.06
CA GLY A 31 -32.36 -26.09 25.42
C GLY A 31 -32.93 -25.21 26.54
N TYR A 32 -33.50 -24.05 26.25
CA TYR A 32 -34.06 -23.14 27.24
C TYR A 32 -35.18 -22.27 26.66
N THR A 33 -36.08 -21.77 27.51
CA THR A 33 -37.05 -20.69 27.19
C THR A 33 -36.86 -19.53 28.16
N ILE A 34 -37.43 -18.38 27.84
CA ILE A 34 -37.56 -17.24 28.76
C ILE A 34 -39.04 -17.09 29.09
N ASP A 35 -39.39 -17.24 30.36
CA ASP A 35 -40.78 -17.32 30.81
C ASP A 35 -41.32 -15.92 31.18
N ASP A 36 -40.49 -15.06 31.80
CA ASP A 36 -40.70 -13.60 31.95
C ASP A 36 -39.38 -12.86 31.70
N TYR A 37 -39.45 -11.69 31.07
CA TYR A 37 -38.30 -10.78 30.93
C TYR A 37 -38.73 -9.33 31.17
N LYS A 38 -38.17 -8.73 32.22
CA LYS A 38 -38.42 -7.35 32.61
C LYS A 38 -37.21 -6.44 32.45
N VAL A 39 -37.38 -5.37 31.68
CA VAL A 39 -36.40 -4.29 31.49
C VAL A 39 -36.85 -3.03 32.23
N ASN A 40 -35.97 -2.44 33.04
CA ASN A 40 -36.20 -1.16 33.70
C ASN A 40 -35.04 -0.25 33.29
N ALA A 41 -35.30 0.92 32.71
CA ALA A 41 -34.26 1.80 32.19
C ALA A 41 -34.44 3.24 32.69
N ILE A 42 -33.34 3.93 32.97
CA ILE A 42 -33.34 5.35 33.33
C ILE A 42 -32.55 6.11 32.27
N TYR A 43 -33.25 6.97 31.51
CA TYR A 43 -32.66 7.88 30.54
C TYR A 43 -32.20 9.16 31.24
N HIS A 44 -30.89 9.36 31.25
CA HIS A 44 -30.24 10.50 31.87
C HIS A 44 -30.08 11.67 30.90
N SER A 45 -29.99 12.88 31.46
CA SER A 45 -29.92 14.15 30.75
C SER A 45 -28.65 14.31 29.88
N ASN A 46 -27.68 13.40 30.03
CA ASN A 46 -26.37 13.37 29.36
C ASN A 46 -26.27 12.28 28.26
N ASN A 47 -27.40 11.71 27.82
CA ASN A 47 -27.47 10.59 26.86
C ASN A 47 -26.84 9.26 27.34
N THR A 48 -26.85 9.01 28.65
CA THR A 48 -26.64 7.65 29.20
C THR A 48 -27.96 6.99 29.58
N ILE A 49 -28.01 5.67 29.48
CA ILE A 49 -29.14 4.83 29.90
C ILE A 49 -28.64 3.85 30.95
N ASP A 50 -29.09 3.98 32.18
CA ASP A 50 -28.85 2.97 33.23
C ASP A 50 -29.94 1.90 33.10
N VAL A 51 -29.54 0.67 32.75
CA VAL A 51 -30.46 -0.44 32.46
C VAL A 51 -30.36 -1.49 33.56
N LYS A 52 -31.51 -1.97 34.03
CA LYS A 52 -31.66 -3.17 34.87
C LYS A 52 -32.57 -4.19 34.19
N GLU A 53 -32.03 -5.38 33.98
CA GLU A 53 -32.72 -6.52 33.38
C GLU A 53 -32.94 -7.61 34.43
N VAL A 54 -34.11 -8.24 34.40
CA VAL A 54 -34.47 -9.44 35.15
C VAL A 54 -35.02 -10.45 34.16
N ILE A 55 -34.38 -11.61 34.04
CA ILE A 55 -34.66 -12.62 33.02
C ILE A 55 -34.95 -13.94 33.73
N ASP A 56 -36.20 -14.37 33.71
CA ASP A 56 -36.64 -15.67 34.26
C ASP A 56 -36.48 -16.73 33.15
N VAL A 57 -35.40 -17.50 33.24
CA VAL A 57 -35.02 -18.54 32.29
C VAL A 57 -35.49 -19.91 32.76
N ASN A 58 -35.95 -20.75 31.83
CA ASN A 58 -36.36 -22.13 32.11
C ASN A 58 -35.56 -23.11 31.24
N PHE A 59 -34.59 -23.79 31.85
CA PHE A 59 -33.69 -24.71 31.17
C PHE A 59 -34.33 -26.10 31.00
N SER A 60 -34.53 -26.54 29.76
CA SER A 60 -35.05 -27.87 29.42
C SER A 60 -33.95 -28.92 29.19
N SER A 61 -32.70 -28.49 29.03
CA SER A 61 -31.49 -29.31 29.13
C SER A 61 -30.55 -28.79 30.23
N TYR A 62 -29.51 -29.55 30.58
CA TYR A 62 -28.48 -29.07 31.50
C TYR A 62 -27.63 -27.98 30.81
N ARG A 63 -27.53 -26.81 31.45
CA ARG A 63 -26.76 -25.65 30.98
C ARG A 63 -25.92 -25.05 32.11
N HIS A 64 -24.74 -24.54 31.80
CA HIS A 64 -23.93 -23.73 32.71
C HIS A 64 -24.53 -22.35 32.95
N GLY A 65 -25.20 -21.77 31.93
CA GLY A 65 -26.02 -20.57 32.09
C GLY A 65 -26.43 -19.90 30.78
N ILE A 66 -26.31 -18.57 30.72
CA ILE A 66 -26.66 -17.75 29.55
C ILE A 66 -25.51 -16.84 29.10
N TYR A 67 -25.49 -16.52 27.80
CA TYR A 67 -24.80 -15.34 27.27
C TYR A 67 -25.80 -14.18 27.15
N ARG A 68 -25.34 -12.97 27.44
CA ARG A 68 -26.07 -11.73 27.22
C ARG A 68 -25.22 -10.79 26.35
N ASN A 69 -25.66 -10.62 25.10
CA ASN A 69 -24.95 -9.91 24.05
C ASN A 69 -25.55 -8.51 23.86
N ILE A 70 -24.83 -7.46 24.24
CA ILE A 70 -25.29 -6.06 24.20
C ILE A 70 -24.53 -5.30 23.08
N PRO A 71 -25.19 -4.80 22.02
CA PRO A 71 -24.51 -4.10 20.93
C PRO A 71 -23.74 -2.86 21.37
N GLU A 72 -22.47 -2.74 20.94
CA GLU A 72 -21.67 -1.51 21.04
C GLU A 72 -21.93 -0.54 19.86
N THR A 73 -22.93 -0.81 19.02
CA THR A 73 -23.23 0.00 17.82
C THR A 73 -24.72 0.18 17.61
N MET A 74 -25.12 1.43 17.36
CA MET A 74 -26.43 1.83 16.84
C MET A 74 -26.27 2.22 15.36
N TYR A 75 -27.26 1.91 14.53
CA TYR A 75 -27.35 2.35 13.12
C TYR A 75 -28.72 3.01 12.89
N ILE A 76 -28.75 4.34 12.72
CA ILE A 76 -30.01 5.06 12.41
C ILE A 76 -30.47 4.71 10.99
N ASN A 77 -29.51 4.58 10.08
CA ASN A 77 -29.72 4.13 8.72
C ASN A 77 -28.46 3.41 8.20
N ARG A 78 -28.37 3.17 6.88
CA ARG A 78 -27.26 2.44 6.27
C ARG A 78 -25.90 3.13 6.43
N ASP A 79 -25.89 4.46 6.44
CA ASP A 79 -24.69 5.30 6.37
C ASP A 79 -24.39 6.00 7.72
N GLU A 80 -25.38 6.10 8.61
CA GLU A 80 -25.28 6.73 9.93
C GLU A 80 -25.23 5.69 11.07
N LYS A 81 -24.06 5.60 11.73
CA LYS A 81 -23.82 4.70 12.86
C LYS A 81 -23.09 5.38 14.02
N TYR A 82 -23.45 4.98 15.24
CA TYR A 82 -22.92 5.53 16.49
C TYR A 82 -22.27 4.40 17.30
N LYS A 83 -20.97 4.54 17.61
CA LYS A 83 -20.28 3.63 18.52
C LYS A 83 -20.70 3.98 19.95
N LEU A 84 -21.42 3.05 20.58
CA LEU A 84 -21.83 3.10 21.97
C LEU A 84 -20.67 2.63 22.86
N LYS A 85 -20.73 2.93 24.16
CA LYS A 85 -19.88 2.27 25.16
C LYS A 85 -20.76 1.67 26.25
N ILE A 86 -20.65 0.36 26.46
CA ILE A 86 -21.24 -0.32 27.60
C ILE A 86 -20.25 -0.26 28.77
N GLN A 87 -20.72 0.12 29.96
CA GLN A 87 -19.90 0.20 31.17
C GLN A 87 -20.73 -0.15 32.42
N ASP A 88 -20.07 -0.20 33.58
CA ASP A 88 -20.69 -0.36 34.90
C ASP A 88 -21.58 -1.63 35.00
N ILE A 89 -21.12 -2.69 34.33
CA ILE A 89 -21.77 -4.01 34.26
C ILE A 89 -21.60 -4.76 35.58
N ASN A 90 -22.73 -5.19 36.16
CA ASN A 90 -22.78 -6.02 37.35
C ASN A 90 -23.93 -7.03 37.27
N VAL A 91 -23.66 -8.31 37.55
CA VAL A 91 -24.67 -9.36 37.73
C VAL A 91 -24.90 -9.59 39.23
N LEU A 92 -26.12 -9.91 39.64
CA LEU A 92 -26.47 -10.19 41.03
C LEU A 92 -26.60 -11.71 41.26
N ASN A 93 -25.94 -12.20 42.31
CA ASN A 93 -25.96 -13.58 42.81
C ASN A 93 -25.30 -14.67 41.94
N ASP A 94 -25.16 -14.46 40.63
CA ASP A 94 -24.49 -15.39 39.71
C ASP A 94 -23.04 -14.98 39.38
N GLU A 95 -22.20 -15.98 39.07
CA GLU A 95 -20.86 -15.78 38.50
C GLU A 95 -20.96 -15.25 37.06
N TYR A 96 -20.03 -14.38 36.65
CA TYR A 96 -20.00 -13.84 35.29
C TYR A 96 -18.61 -13.41 34.82
N GLU A 97 -18.38 -13.52 33.51
CA GLU A 97 -17.25 -12.91 32.79
C GLU A 97 -17.75 -11.93 31.71
N VAL A 98 -16.89 -11.01 31.27
CA VAL A 98 -17.27 -9.96 30.28
C VAL A 98 -16.19 -9.75 29.22
N ASP A 99 -16.55 -10.06 27.97
CA ASP A 99 -15.70 -9.88 26.79
C ASP A 99 -16.35 -8.96 25.73
N SER A 100 -15.71 -8.76 24.58
CA SER A 100 -16.23 -8.02 23.43
C SER A 100 -16.01 -8.80 22.11
N ASP A 101 -17.02 -9.54 21.66
CA ASP A 101 -17.06 -10.21 20.35
C ASP A 101 -17.89 -9.42 19.33
N SER A 102 -17.41 -9.37 18.07
CA SER A 102 -18.19 -9.00 16.87
C SER A 102 -18.99 -7.69 16.95
N GLY A 103 -18.54 -6.73 17.76
CA GLY A 103 -19.21 -5.44 17.97
C GLY A 103 -20.29 -5.44 19.06
N ASN A 104 -20.40 -6.51 19.83
CA ASN A 104 -21.17 -6.62 21.06
C ASN A 104 -20.25 -6.62 22.29
N ARG A 105 -20.79 -6.23 23.43
CA ARG A 105 -20.28 -6.58 24.74
C ARG A 105 -20.96 -7.87 25.17
N VAL A 106 -20.18 -8.93 25.38
CA VAL A 106 -20.69 -10.26 25.74
C VAL A 106 -20.52 -10.43 27.25
N ILE A 107 -21.62 -10.68 27.95
CA ILE A 107 -21.61 -11.06 29.36
C ILE A 107 -21.94 -12.55 29.41
N GLN A 108 -20.98 -13.39 29.79
CA GLN A 108 -21.20 -14.80 30.04
C GLN A 108 -21.61 -14.94 31.50
N ILE A 109 -22.79 -15.49 31.78
CA ILE A 109 -23.38 -15.60 33.12
C ILE A 109 -23.64 -17.08 33.43
N GLY A 110 -23.26 -17.53 34.62
CA GLY A 110 -23.27 -18.94 35.02
C GLY A 110 -21.89 -19.43 35.43
N SER A 111 -21.80 -20.69 35.89
CA SER A 111 -20.55 -21.26 36.40
C SER A 111 -20.06 -22.40 35.53
N ALA A 112 -18.76 -22.44 35.25
CA ALA A 112 -18.14 -23.52 34.47
C ALA A 112 -18.09 -24.87 35.24
N ASP A 113 -18.19 -24.85 36.58
CA ASP A 113 -18.02 -26.04 37.42
C ASP A 113 -19.31 -26.84 37.65
N TYR A 114 -20.49 -26.28 37.36
CA TYR A 114 -21.78 -26.96 37.53
C TYR A 114 -22.82 -26.54 36.49
N THR A 115 -23.89 -27.34 36.35
CA THR A 115 -25.00 -27.07 35.43
C THR A 115 -26.34 -26.99 36.16
N ILE A 116 -27.26 -26.22 35.57
CA ILE A 116 -28.62 -25.90 36.02
C ILE A 116 -29.61 -26.58 35.05
N ILE A 117 -30.76 -26.99 35.56
CA ILE A 117 -31.92 -27.44 34.77
C ILE A 117 -33.21 -27.02 35.50
N GLY A 118 -34.25 -26.62 34.76
CA GLY A 118 -35.44 -25.95 35.30
C GLY A 118 -35.27 -24.42 35.43
N PRO A 119 -36.10 -23.76 36.25
CA PRO A 119 -36.17 -22.29 36.32
C PRO A 119 -35.01 -21.66 37.11
N HIS A 120 -34.45 -20.56 36.59
CA HIS A 120 -33.45 -19.70 37.24
C HIS A 120 -33.64 -18.23 36.83
N THR A 121 -33.48 -17.31 37.77
CA THR A 121 -33.67 -15.85 37.55
C THR A 121 -32.32 -15.13 37.49
N TYR A 122 -31.92 -14.68 36.30
CA TYR A 122 -30.75 -13.82 36.14
C TYR A 122 -31.14 -12.35 36.35
N THR A 123 -30.36 -11.59 37.12
CA THR A 123 -30.54 -10.13 37.27
C THR A 123 -29.22 -9.41 37.01
N LEU A 124 -29.22 -8.49 36.05
CA LEU A 124 -28.05 -7.69 35.69
C LEU A 124 -28.36 -6.19 35.59
N THR A 125 -27.33 -5.38 35.77
CA THR A 125 -27.35 -3.92 35.63
C THR A 125 -26.16 -3.46 34.80
N TYR A 126 -26.36 -2.50 33.90
CA TYR A 126 -25.29 -1.90 33.09
C TYR A 126 -25.69 -0.51 32.57
N THR A 127 -24.70 0.34 32.27
CA THR A 127 -24.91 1.66 31.68
C THR A 127 -24.55 1.66 30.19
N ILE A 128 -25.50 2.03 29.33
CA ILE A 128 -25.26 2.38 27.92
C ILE A 128 -24.85 3.84 27.87
N VAL A 129 -23.68 4.14 27.31
CA VAL A 129 -23.28 5.51 26.96
C VAL A 129 -23.46 5.70 25.46
N ILE A 130 -24.44 6.52 25.09
CA ILE A 130 -24.61 6.99 23.72
C ILE A 130 -23.81 8.30 23.58
N PRO A 131 -23.00 8.49 22.53
CA PRO A 131 -22.31 9.76 22.29
C PRO A 131 -23.29 10.89 21.93
N GLU A 132 -22.78 12.11 21.79
CA GLU A 132 -23.57 13.25 21.29
C GLU A 132 -24.02 13.00 19.84
N ASP A 133 -25.23 13.45 19.49
CA ASP A 133 -25.72 13.42 18.11
C ASP A 133 -24.74 14.20 17.20
N TYR A 134 -24.54 13.69 15.99
CA TYR A 134 -23.71 14.35 14.99
C TYR A 134 -24.51 15.32 14.10
N HIS A 135 -25.85 15.24 14.12
CA HIS A 135 -26.74 16.21 13.49
C HIS A 135 -26.88 17.47 14.33
N SER A 136 -27.06 18.63 13.69
CA SER A 136 -27.07 19.91 14.39
C SER A 136 -28.43 20.36 14.92
N ASP A 137 -29.54 19.68 14.57
CA ASP A 137 -30.84 20.35 14.50
C ASP A 137 -31.93 19.81 15.46
N LEU A 138 -31.83 18.54 15.88
CA LEU A 138 -32.76 17.85 16.78
C LEU A 138 -31.97 16.88 17.67
N ASP A 139 -32.62 16.35 18.72
CA ASP A 139 -32.19 15.13 19.42
C ASP A 139 -33.16 13.98 19.04
N PHE A 140 -32.84 12.73 19.39
CA PHE A 140 -33.77 11.61 19.23
C PHE A 140 -33.61 10.53 20.31
N ILE A 141 -34.68 9.79 20.58
CA ILE A 141 -34.66 8.48 21.24
C ILE A 141 -34.61 7.43 20.13
N TYR A 142 -33.67 6.49 20.21
CA TYR A 142 -33.70 5.26 19.41
C TYR A 142 -33.15 4.12 20.26
N TYR A 143 -34.04 3.35 20.87
CA TYR A 143 -33.69 2.35 21.89
C TYR A 143 -34.49 1.07 21.69
N SER A 144 -33.78 -0.03 21.44
CA SER A 144 -34.34 -1.37 21.49
C SER A 144 -34.47 -1.78 22.95
N VAL A 145 -35.70 -1.79 23.48
CA VAL A 145 -35.98 -2.33 24.82
C VAL A 145 -35.80 -3.85 24.82
N LEU A 146 -36.13 -4.49 23.69
CA LEU A 146 -35.82 -5.89 23.39
C LEU A 146 -35.13 -5.94 22.03
N GLY A 147 -34.01 -6.65 21.92
CA GLY A 147 -33.26 -6.79 20.67
C GLY A 147 -33.43 -8.16 20.01
N ASN A 148 -33.03 -8.22 18.75
CA ASN A 148 -33.24 -9.35 17.84
C ASN A 148 -32.17 -10.46 17.91
N ASN A 149 -31.31 -10.50 18.93
CA ASN A 149 -30.22 -11.49 19.02
C ASN A 149 -30.50 -12.61 20.04
N TRP A 150 -31.73 -12.75 20.56
CA TRP A 150 -32.14 -13.92 21.34
C TRP A 150 -32.45 -15.09 20.42
N ASP A 151 -31.85 -16.25 20.67
CA ASP A 151 -32.09 -17.49 19.93
C ASP A 151 -33.36 -18.24 20.36
N THR A 152 -33.88 -18.01 21.57
CA THR A 152 -35.11 -18.63 22.08
C THR A 152 -36.33 -17.70 22.10
N THR A 153 -37.51 -18.27 22.41
CA THR A 153 -38.80 -17.58 22.60
C THR A 153 -38.94 -16.97 24.01
N ILE A 154 -39.62 -15.82 24.09
CA ILE A 154 -39.93 -15.12 25.35
C ILE A 154 -41.46 -15.11 25.53
N SER A 155 -41.96 -15.77 26.57
CA SER A 155 -43.42 -15.91 26.82
C SER A 155 -44.08 -14.61 27.23
N HIS A 156 -43.46 -13.82 28.12
CA HIS A 156 -43.89 -12.48 28.49
C HIS A 156 -42.69 -11.53 28.57
N PHE A 157 -42.83 -10.32 28.02
CA PHE A 157 -41.85 -9.24 28.13
C PHE A 157 -42.54 -7.99 28.66
N SER A 158 -41.90 -7.30 29.61
CA SER A 158 -42.35 -6.00 30.10
C SER A 158 -41.20 -4.99 30.20
N PHE A 159 -41.50 -3.72 29.92
CA PHE A 159 -40.52 -2.65 30.04
C PHE A 159 -41.09 -1.40 30.72
N ASP A 160 -40.25 -0.72 31.49
CA ASP A 160 -40.51 0.58 32.08
C ASP A 160 -39.26 1.47 31.91
N ILE A 161 -39.42 2.60 31.22
CA ILE A 161 -38.37 3.59 31.00
C ILE A 161 -38.76 4.85 31.76
N GLN A 162 -37.86 5.35 32.59
CA GLN A 162 -37.99 6.63 33.28
C GLN A 162 -37.04 7.67 32.65
N PHE A 163 -37.45 8.93 32.62
CA PHE A 163 -36.68 10.05 32.08
C PHE A 163 -36.40 11.09 33.17
N GLU A 164 -35.14 11.48 33.37
CA GLU A 164 -34.78 12.60 34.26
C GLU A 164 -35.42 13.92 33.81
N LYS A 165 -35.63 14.06 32.50
CA LYS A 165 -36.05 15.29 31.83
C LYS A 165 -37.39 15.08 31.14
N ALA A 166 -38.37 15.91 31.48
CA ALA A 166 -39.72 15.72 30.98
C ALA A 166 -39.82 15.85 29.44
N LEU A 167 -40.57 14.93 28.83
CA LEU A 167 -41.11 15.00 27.47
C LEU A 167 -42.26 16.02 27.42
N THR A 168 -42.39 16.72 26.30
CA THR A 168 -43.55 17.58 25.98
C THR A 168 -44.63 16.80 25.23
N GLU A 169 -45.85 17.33 25.17
CA GLU A 169 -46.98 16.70 24.47
C GLU A 169 -46.65 16.31 23.01
N ASN A 170 -45.95 17.19 22.28
CA ASN A 170 -45.52 16.94 20.91
C ASN A 170 -44.44 15.84 20.80
N GLU A 171 -43.60 15.64 21.82
CA GLU A 171 -42.59 14.57 21.82
C GLU A 171 -43.25 13.24 22.18
N MET A 172 -44.18 13.24 23.15
CA MET A 172 -44.99 12.07 23.51
C MET A 172 -45.82 11.56 22.32
N SER A 173 -46.39 12.46 21.49
CA SER A 173 -47.14 12.08 20.30
C SER A 173 -46.28 11.60 19.11
N ASN A 174 -44.97 11.83 19.16
CA ASN A 174 -44.02 11.51 18.09
C ASN A 174 -43.14 10.29 18.41
N ILE A 175 -43.50 9.52 19.44
CA ILE A 175 -42.83 8.26 19.78
C ILE A 175 -43.55 7.10 19.09
N GLU A 176 -42.82 6.41 18.21
CA GLU A 176 -43.24 5.25 17.44
C GLU A 176 -42.65 3.97 18.05
N VAL A 177 -43.39 2.86 17.93
CA VAL A 177 -42.97 1.53 18.41
C VAL A 177 -42.93 0.57 17.23
N PHE A 178 -41.74 0.01 16.99
CA PHE A 178 -41.51 -1.04 16.00
C PHE A 178 -41.33 -2.37 16.72
N SER A 179 -41.97 -3.43 16.23
CA SER A 179 -41.87 -4.75 16.86
C SER A 179 -42.03 -5.92 15.88
N GLY A 180 -41.35 -7.02 16.18
CA GLY A 180 -41.26 -8.21 15.33
C GLY A 180 -39.84 -8.46 14.82
N SER A 181 -39.72 -9.16 13.69
CA SER A 181 -38.42 -9.59 13.13
C SER A 181 -37.54 -8.44 12.64
N LEU A 182 -36.22 -8.66 12.59
CA LEU A 182 -35.25 -7.66 12.14
C LEU A 182 -35.61 -7.01 10.79
N GLY A 183 -35.53 -5.68 10.73
CA GLY A 183 -35.78 -4.88 9.52
C GLY A 183 -37.25 -4.54 9.28
N ASN A 184 -38.16 -5.00 10.14
CA ASN A 184 -39.57 -4.65 10.06
C ASN A 184 -39.85 -3.19 10.49
N GLN A 185 -40.90 -2.60 9.94
CA GLN A 185 -41.35 -1.23 10.22
C GLN A 185 -42.79 -1.15 10.75
N SER A 186 -43.41 -2.29 11.05
CA SER A 186 -44.70 -2.38 11.75
C SER A 186 -44.53 -2.75 13.23
N ASN A 187 -45.66 -2.84 13.94
CA ASN A 187 -45.75 -3.22 15.35
C ASN A 187 -46.45 -4.59 15.46
N ASP A 188 -45.82 -5.65 14.95
CA ASP A 188 -46.44 -6.97 14.78
C ASP A 188 -46.78 -7.65 16.11
N LEU A 189 -46.06 -7.31 17.19
CA LEU A 189 -46.35 -7.76 18.56
C LEU A 189 -47.47 -6.94 19.22
N ASN A 190 -48.08 -5.99 18.50
CA ASN A 190 -49.20 -5.15 18.95
C ASN A 190 -48.93 -4.40 20.26
N VAL A 191 -47.67 -3.99 20.48
CA VAL A 191 -47.22 -3.32 21.71
C VAL A 191 -47.92 -1.96 21.85
N THR A 192 -48.70 -1.78 22.91
CA THR A 192 -49.42 -0.54 23.21
C THR A 192 -48.75 0.21 24.37
N PRO A 193 -47.84 1.18 24.09
CA PRO A 193 -47.13 1.87 25.15
C PRO A 193 -48.03 2.83 25.93
N ILE A 194 -47.83 2.89 27.24
CA ILE A 194 -48.33 3.94 28.11
C ILE A 194 -47.23 5.01 28.21
N ILE A 195 -47.46 6.15 27.57
CA ILE A 195 -46.51 7.28 27.53
C ILE A 195 -46.97 8.37 28.50
N THR A 196 -46.06 8.85 29.33
CA THR A 196 -46.23 10.00 30.24
C THR A 196 -45.09 10.99 30.04
N SER A 197 -45.16 12.18 30.66
CA SER A 197 -44.08 13.16 30.54
C SER A 197 -42.74 12.66 31.08
N ASN A 198 -42.75 11.68 31.99
CA ASN A 198 -41.56 11.20 32.69
C ASN A 198 -41.28 9.71 32.45
N SER A 199 -42.14 8.98 31.75
CA SER A 199 -41.98 7.55 31.54
C SER A 199 -42.62 7.01 30.26
N ILE A 200 -42.11 5.87 29.78
CA ILE A 200 -42.76 5.02 28.77
C ILE A 200 -42.74 3.59 29.30
N SER A 201 -43.90 2.94 29.38
CA SER A 201 -43.98 1.52 29.77
C SER A 201 -44.86 0.72 28.83
N GLY A 202 -44.65 -0.59 28.77
CA GLY A 202 -45.42 -1.49 27.91
C GLY A 202 -45.07 -2.96 28.12
N SER A 203 -45.81 -3.84 27.46
CA SER A 203 -45.57 -5.29 27.48
C SER A 203 -45.98 -5.97 26.17
N ALA A 204 -45.50 -7.20 26.00
CA ALA A 204 -45.81 -8.09 24.88
C ALA A 204 -45.77 -9.55 25.36
N ASN A 205 -46.44 -10.45 24.64
CA ASN A 205 -46.46 -11.89 24.92
C ASN A 205 -46.13 -12.69 23.66
N ASP A 206 -45.83 -13.99 23.83
CA ASP A 206 -45.63 -14.96 22.74
C ASP A 206 -44.58 -14.52 21.70
N ILE A 207 -43.46 -13.97 22.17
CA ILE A 207 -42.41 -13.39 21.33
C ILE A 207 -41.51 -14.50 20.78
N GLY A 208 -41.41 -14.56 19.46
CA GLY A 208 -40.55 -15.49 18.74
C GLY A 208 -39.07 -15.15 18.85
N ALA A 209 -38.22 -16.17 18.67
CA ALA A 209 -36.78 -15.99 18.54
C ALA A 209 -36.43 -14.93 17.48
N LYS A 210 -35.39 -14.14 17.77
CA LYS A 210 -34.84 -13.09 16.89
C LYS A 210 -35.84 -11.97 16.53
N GLN A 211 -36.89 -11.79 17.33
CA GLN A 211 -37.76 -10.61 17.31
C GLN A 211 -37.28 -9.53 18.29
N ALA A 212 -37.62 -8.27 18.01
CA ALA A 212 -37.25 -7.09 18.79
C ALA A 212 -38.47 -6.22 19.11
N ILE A 213 -38.30 -5.31 20.07
CA ILE A 213 -39.20 -4.18 20.35
C ILE A 213 -38.33 -2.94 20.49
N THR A 214 -38.56 -1.94 19.63
CA THR A 214 -37.73 -0.73 19.52
C THR A 214 -38.60 0.52 19.53
N LEU A 215 -38.20 1.48 20.37
CA LEU A 215 -38.79 2.81 20.47
C LEU A 215 -37.98 3.78 19.64
N PHE A 216 -38.65 4.62 18.86
CA PHE A 216 -38.06 5.74 18.14
C PHE A 216 -38.87 7.01 18.40
N GLY A 217 -38.22 8.17 18.59
CA GLY A 217 -38.94 9.44 18.73
C GLY A 217 -38.04 10.65 18.59
N LYS A 218 -38.51 11.69 17.90
CA LYS A 218 -37.76 12.94 17.72
C LYS A 218 -37.99 13.89 18.90
N LEU A 219 -36.90 14.43 19.42
CA LEU A 219 -36.86 15.29 20.60
C LEU A 219 -36.43 16.72 20.24
N ARG A 220 -36.80 17.68 21.10
CA ARG A 220 -36.36 19.07 20.99
C ARG A 220 -34.83 19.17 21.17
N LYS A 221 -34.16 19.95 20.32
CA LYS A 221 -32.70 20.17 20.40
C LYS A 221 -32.24 20.62 21.80
N ASN A 222 -31.12 20.06 22.26
CA ASN A 222 -30.62 20.12 23.62
C ASN A 222 -31.58 19.45 24.63
N TYR A 223 -32.26 18.38 24.23
CA TYR A 223 -32.86 17.43 25.17
C TYR A 223 -31.73 16.73 25.93
N PHE A 224 -30.74 16.20 25.24
CA PHE A 224 -29.50 15.76 25.87
C PHE A 224 -28.51 16.92 25.97
N VAL A 225 -27.74 16.97 27.06
CA VAL A 225 -26.79 18.05 27.38
C VAL A 225 -25.58 17.43 28.07
N GLY A 226 -24.38 17.64 27.52
CA GLY A 226 -23.14 17.07 28.08
C GLY A 226 -22.93 15.59 27.74
N ALA A 227 -23.52 15.11 26.64
CA ALA A 227 -23.19 13.82 26.06
C ALA A 227 -21.69 13.75 25.67
N LYS A 228 -21.10 12.55 25.69
CA LYS A 228 -19.66 12.37 25.50
C LYS A 228 -19.33 12.30 24.01
N GLN A 229 -18.58 13.26 23.46
CA GLN A 229 -18.10 13.16 22.08
C GLN A 229 -16.90 12.21 21.92
N THR A 230 -16.95 11.38 20.88
CA THR A 230 -15.85 10.49 20.44
C THR A 230 -14.79 11.24 19.63
N THR A 231 -14.31 12.39 20.12
CA THR A 231 -13.34 13.25 19.40
C THR A 231 -11.90 12.80 19.62
N SER A 232 -11.36 11.99 18.68
CA SER A 232 -9.92 11.75 18.61
C SER A 232 -9.18 12.96 18.05
N LYS A 233 -8.17 13.46 18.77
CA LYS A 233 -7.28 14.54 18.28
C LYS A 233 -6.12 14.01 17.42
N ILE A 234 -5.96 12.69 17.33
CA ILE A 234 -4.82 12.02 16.68
C ILE A 234 -4.72 12.36 15.17
N PRO A 235 -5.82 12.37 14.38
CA PRO A 235 -5.75 12.74 12.96
C PRO A 235 -5.16 14.14 12.73
N PHE A 236 -5.60 15.14 13.50
CA PHE A 236 -5.08 16.51 13.42
C PHE A 236 -3.58 16.60 13.73
N ILE A 237 -3.06 15.78 14.65
CA ILE A 237 -1.63 15.72 14.96
C ILE A 237 -0.86 15.17 13.75
N PHE A 238 -1.32 14.07 13.15
CA PHE A 238 -0.69 13.49 11.97
C PHE A 238 -0.79 14.39 10.73
N LEU A 239 -1.91 15.08 10.53
CA LEU A 239 -2.06 16.10 9.48
C LEU A 239 -1.07 17.26 9.68
N GLY A 240 -0.91 17.75 10.92
CA GLY A 240 0.06 18.78 11.27
C GLY A 240 1.50 18.36 10.99
N LEU A 241 1.86 17.11 11.29
CA LEU A 241 3.16 16.53 10.96
C LEU A 241 3.36 16.35 9.45
N ALA A 242 2.33 15.92 8.71
CA ALA A 242 2.36 15.80 7.25
C ALA A 242 2.62 17.17 6.58
N ILE A 243 1.94 18.21 7.05
CA ILE A 243 2.14 19.59 6.59
C ILE A 243 3.55 20.09 6.97
N LEU A 244 4.01 19.85 8.19
CA LEU A 244 5.36 20.24 8.66
C LEU A 244 6.47 19.64 7.77
N PHE A 245 6.43 18.32 7.57
CA PHE A 245 7.45 17.63 6.76
C PHE A 245 7.32 17.95 5.26
N GLY A 246 6.10 18.11 4.75
CA GLY A 246 5.85 18.53 3.37
C GLY A 246 6.37 19.94 3.07
N LEU A 247 6.12 20.91 3.96
CA LEU A 247 6.66 22.27 3.84
C LEU A 247 8.19 22.31 3.95
N TYR A 248 8.78 21.58 4.90
CA TYR A 248 10.24 21.47 4.99
C TYR A 248 10.85 20.91 3.70
N SER A 249 10.27 19.81 3.19
CA SER A 249 10.70 19.18 1.94
C SER A 249 10.58 20.14 0.75
N LEU A 250 9.45 20.86 0.64
CA LEU A 250 9.21 21.83 -0.41
C LEU A 250 10.22 23.00 -0.35
N ILE A 251 10.59 23.47 0.83
CA ILE A 251 11.65 24.46 1.03
C ILE A 251 13.01 23.91 0.57
N ARG A 252 13.38 22.67 0.94
CA ARG A 252 14.59 22.01 0.40
C ARG A 252 14.55 21.94 -1.13
N ALA A 253 13.40 21.60 -1.72
CA ALA A 253 13.24 21.51 -3.17
C ALA A 253 13.43 22.86 -3.87
N PHE A 254 13.12 24.00 -3.25
CA PHE A 254 13.40 25.32 -3.81
C PHE A 254 14.85 25.77 -3.62
N LEU A 255 15.47 25.44 -2.48
CA LEU A 255 16.89 25.73 -2.21
C LEU A 255 17.85 24.93 -3.13
N LEU A 256 17.47 23.69 -3.51
CA LEU A 256 18.25 22.86 -4.42
C LEU A 256 18.19 23.40 -5.86
N LYS A 257 19.31 23.99 -6.30
CA LYS A 257 19.57 24.40 -7.68
C LYS A 257 19.87 23.17 -8.54
N LYS A 258 19.45 23.19 -9.82
CA LYS A 258 19.89 22.16 -10.78
C LYS A 258 21.40 22.28 -11.02
N THR A 259 22.11 21.16 -10.96
CA THR A 259 23.50 21.12 -11.40
C THR A 259 23.54 21.28 -12.93
N HIS A 260 24.33 22.22 -13.42
CA HIS A 260 24.72 22.29 -14.82
C HIS A 260 26.17 21.84 -14.94
N ILE A 261 26.45 21.00 -15.93
CA ILE A 261 27.80 20.50 -16.22
C ILE A 261 28.10 20.87 -17.67
N THR A 262 29.20 21.60 -17.88
CA THR A 262 29.69 21.97 -19.20
C THR A 262 30.48 20.79 -19.79
N PRO A 263 30.17 20.30 -20.99
CA PRO A 263 30.97 19.25 -21.63
C PRO A 263 32.37 19.76 -22.00
N ILE A 264 33.38 18.91 -21.84
CA ILE A 264 34.76 19.14 -22.27
C ILE A 264 34.99 18.32 -23.54
N VAL A 265 35.42 18.96 -24.64
CA VAL A 265 35.62 18.29 -25.93
C VAL A 265 36.60 17.13 -25.79
N ASN A 266 36.12 15.90 -26.00
CA ASN A 266 36.90 14.67 -25.98
C ASN A 266 36.51 13.79 -27.18
N PHE A 267 37.51 13.26 -27.88
CA PHE A 267 37.34 12.46 -29.09
C PHE A 267 37.55 10.95 -28.86
N TYR A 268 38.09 10.56 -27.70
CA TYR A 268 38.45 9.17 -27.41
C TYR A 268 37.70 8.66 -26.18
N PRO A 269 37.48 7.35 -26.05
CA PRO A 269 36.96 6.76 -24.82
C PRO A 269 37.80 7.17 -23.58
N PRO A 270 37.17 7.26 -22.40
CA PRO A 270 37.88 7.52 -21.15
C PRO A 270 38.95 6.45 -20.90
N LYS A 271 40.16 6.86 -20.50
CA LYS A 271 41.31 5.94 -20.36
C LYS A 271 41.16 4.96 -19.20
N ASP A 272 40.55 5.42 -18.11
CA ASP A 272 40.50 4.72 -16.82
C ASP A 272 39.09 4.17 -16.49
N MET A 273 38.21 4.05 -17.49
CA MET A 273 36.85 3.53 -17.34
C MET A 273 36.49 2.61 -18.49
N ASP A 274 36.01 1.40 -18.18
CA ASP A 274 35.40 0.50 -19.16
C ASP A 274 33.97 0.93 -19.53
N PRO A 275 33.35 0.41 -20.61
CA PRO A 275 32.01 0.85 -21.00
C PRO A 275 30.93 0.56 -19.94
N ALA A 276 31.07 -0.49 -19.12
CA ALA A 276 30.09 -0.76 -18.07
C ALA A 276 30.13 0.29 -16.97
N MET A 277 31.33 0.72 -16.56
CA MET A 277 31.50 1.87 -15.67
C MET A 277 30.88 3.15 -16.26
N VAL A 278 31.03 3.38 -17.57
CA VAL A 278 30.44 4.55 -18.24
C VAL A 278 28.91 4.49 -18.27
N GLY A 279 28.32 3.33 -18.56
CA GLY A 279 26.86 3.13 -18.49
C GLY A 279 26.29 3.44 -17.10
N THR A 280 26.89 2.87 -16.06
CA THR A 280 26.52 3.17 -14.68
C THR A 280 26.67 4.64 -14.29
N ILE A 281 27.67 5.35 -14.83
CA ILE A 281 27.79 6.80 -14.66
C ILE A 281 26.70 7.58 -15.43
N VAL A 282 26.13 7.03 -16.51
CA VAL A 282 25.11 7.72 -17.32
C VAL A 282 23.74 7.78 -16.63
N ASP A 283 23.35 6.77 -15.85
CA ASP A 283 22.02 6.70 -15.23
C ASP A 283 21.90 6.20 -13.78
N GLU A 284 23.01 5.90 -13.09
CA GLU A 284 23.06 5.32 -11.73
C GLU A 284 22.54 3.86 -11.61
N SER A 285 22.29 3.15 -12.71
CA SER A 285 21.99 1.71 -12.71
C SER A 285 23.23 0.84 -12.97
N VAL A 286 23.09 -0.48 -12.79
CA VAL A 286 24.06 -1.46 -13.33
C VAL A 286 23.28 -2.51 -14.09
N ASP A 287 23.07 -2.21 -15.37
CA ASP A 287 22.19 -2.99 -16.22
C ASP A 287 22.96 -4.14 -16.89
N GLN A 288 22.26 -4.96 -17.68
CA GLN A 288 22.86 -6.14 -18.30
C GLN A 288 23.62 -5.74 -19.58
N GLU A 289 23.06 -4.76 -20.27
CA GLU A 289 23.52 -4.00 -21.42
C GLU A 289 24.94 -3.46 -21.19
N ASP A 290 25.16 -2.81 -20.03
CA ASP A 290 26.44 -2.26 -19.58
C ASP A 290 27.52 -3.34 -19.53
N LEU A 291 27.22 -4.42 -18.79
CA LEU A 291 28.13 -5.54 -18.58
C LEU A 291 28.34 -6.38 -19.84
N MET A 292 27.38 -6.36 -20.77
CA MET A 292 27.52 -6.96 -22.10
C MET A 292 28.46 -6.17 -23.01
N ALA A 293 28.51 -4.84 -22.92
CA ALA A 293 29.45 -4.01 -23.68
C ALA A 293 30.92 -4.34 -23.35
N LEU A 294 31.19 -5.02 -22.23
CA LEU A 294 32.52 -5.55 -21.92
C LEU A 294 33.01 -6.62 -22.92
N ILE A 295 32.13 -7.38 -23.58
CA ILE A 295 32.52 -8.44 -24.52
C ILE A 295 33.25 -7.87 -25.77
N PRO A 296 32.67 -6.92 -26.54
CA PRO A 296 33.38 -6.30 -27.66
C PRO A 296 34.58 -5.44 -27.20
N TYR A 297 34.50 -4.83 -26.02
CA TYR A 297 35.63 -4.13 -25.41
C TYR A 297 36.81 -5.07 -25.09
N TRP A 298 36.55 -6.29 -24.60
CA TRP A 298 37.60 -7.28 -24.39
C TRP A 298 38.20 -7.81 -25.69
N ALA A 299 37.40 -7.88 -26.75
CA ALA A 299 37.89 -8.24 -28.08
C ALA A 299 38.82 -7.16 -28.66
N SER A 300 38.42 -5.87 -28.62
CA SER A 300 39.27 -4.77 -29.09
C SER A 300 40.51 -4.52 -28.22
N LYS A 301 40.58 -5.10 -27.01
CA LYS A 301 41.77 -5.16 -26.15
C LYS A 301 42.49 -6.53 -26.14
N GLY A 302 42.13 -7.45 -27.03
CA GLY A 302 42.84 -8.72 -27.25
C GLY A 302 42.69 -9.80 -26.18
N TYR A 303 41.80 -9.63 -25.18
CA TYR A 303 41.60 -10.63 -24.12
C TYR A 303 40.77 -11.85 -24.57
N LEU A 304 40.05 -11.73 -25.67
CA LEU A 304 39.28 -12.80 -26.32
C LEU A 304 39.15 -12.53 -27.83
N THR A 305 38.77 -13.55 -28.59
CA THR A 305 38.33 -13.46 -29.98
C THR A 305 36.91 -13.98 -30.13
N ILE A 306 36.23 -13.59 -31.20
CA ILE A 306 34.83 -13.93 -31.47
C ILE A 306 34.72 -14.51 -32.88
N SER A 307 34.32 -15.78 -32.97
CA SER A 307 33.98 -16.43 -34.24
C SER A 307 32.48 -16.58 -34.37
N GLU A 308 31.90 -16.01 -35.42
CA GLU A 308 30.50 -16.24 -35.81
C GLU A 308 30.37 -17.60 -36.51
N LYS A 309 29.29 -18.32 -36.22
CA LYS A 309 28.90 -19.58 -36.86
C LYS A 309 27.39 -19.54 -37.13
N GLU A 310 26.95 -20.37 -38.07
CA GLU A 310 25.59 -20.46 -38.65
C GLU A 310 24.44 -19.95 -37.75
N ASP A 311 24.33 -20.44 -36.51
CA ASP A 311 23.33 -20.00 -35.51
C ASP A 311 23.93 -19.58 -34.13
N ASP A 312 25.23 -19.25 -34.02
CA ASP A 312 25.87 -19.06 -32.70
C ASP A 312 27.20 -18.28 -32.72
N LEU A 313 27.44 -17.46 -31.70
CA LEU A 313 28.75 -16.84 -31.46
C LEU A 313 29.61 -17.70 -30.53
N VAL A 314 30.87 -17.90 -30.93
CA VAL A 314 31.89 -18.61 -30.15
C VAL A 314 32.92 -17.60 -29.63
N LEU A 315 32.86 -17.31 -28.33
CA LEU A 315 33.89 -16.53 -27.64
C LEU A 315 35.06 -17.47 -27.30
N THR A 316 36.29 -17.08 -27.64
CA THR A 316 37.50 -17.87 -27.33
C THR A 316 38.52 -17.02 -26.59
N LYS A 317 39.03 -17.53 -25.47
CA LYS A 317 40.04 -16.85 -24.66
C LYS A 317 41.38 -16.79 -25.40
N GLN A 318 42.06 -15.65 -25.32
CA GLN A 318 43.47 -15.54 -25.70
C GLN A 318 44.39 -15.92 -24.53
N GLU A 319 45.42 -16.73 -24.81
CA GLU A 319 46.27 -17.33 -23.76
C GLU A 319 47.41 -16.40 -23.32
N ASN A 320 47.85 -15.49 -24.20
CA ASN A 320 49.00 -14.59 -23.97
C ASN A 320 48.64 -13.31 -23.18
N HIS A 321 47.42 -13.16 -22.65
CA HIS A 321 46.97 -11.97 -21.92
C HIS A 321 46.40 -12.35 -20.54
N GLU A 322 46.74 -11.56 -19.53
CA GLU A 322 46.17 -11.70 -18.18
C GLU A 322 44.66 -11.33 -18.18
N PRO A 323 43.85 -11.91 -17.28
CA PRO A 323 42.44 -11.54 -17.19
C PRO A 323 42.27 -10.06 -16.79
N PRO A 324 41.21 -9.38 -17.27
CA PRO A 324 41.02 -7.95 -17.06
C PRO A 324 41.12 -7.52 -15.60
N ILE A 325 41.69 -6.35 -15.31
CA ILE A 325 42.16 -6.01 -13.95
C ILE A 325 41.01 -5.81 -12.94
N LEU A 326 39.89 -5.21 -13.36
CA LEU A 326 38.81 -4.76 -12.46
C LEU A 326 37.89 -5.91 -11.97
N LYS A 327 37.30 -5.73 -10.78
CA LYS A 327 36.58 -6.80 -10.06
C LYS A 327 35.38 -7.37 -10.83
N HIS A 328 34.49 -6.50 -11.31
CA HIS A 328 33.30 -6.88 -12.08
C HIS A 328 33.67 -7.57 -13.40
N GLN A 329 34.68 -7.05 -14.10
CA GLN A 329 35.20 -7.70 -15.30
C GLN A 329 35.72 -9.11 -15.00
N LYS A 330 36.49 -9.29 -13.91
CA LYS A 330 36.94 -10.62 -13.44
C LYS A 330 35.78 -11.58 -13.14
N LYS A 331 34.66 -11.12 -12.60
CA LYS A 331 33.50 -11.98 -12.28
C LYS A 331 32.91 -12.57 -13.57
N ILE A 332 32.55 -11.74 -14.56
CA ILE A 332 31.97 -12.21 -15.85
C ILE A 332 32.99 -13.00 -16.68
N TYR A 333 34.24 -12.52 -16.79
CA TYR A 333 35.28 -13.20 -17.57
C TYR A 333 35.58 -14.61 -17.03
N ASN A 334 35.55 -14.79 -15.70
CA ASN A 334 35.59 -16.13 -15.10
C ASN A 334 34.27 -16.91 -15.28
N GLY A 335 33.11 -16.25 -15.26
CA GLY A 335 31.82 -16.85 -15.60
C GLY A 335 31.79 -17.49 -16.99
N LEU A 336 32.54 -16.93 -17.94
CA LEU A 336 32.82 -17.51 -19.25
C LEU A 336 33.91 -18.59 -19.17
N PHE A 337 35.14 -18.21 -18.82
CA PHE A 337 36.33 -18.99 -19.17
C PHE A 337 36.97 -19.81 -18.02
N LYS A 338 36.43 -19.82 -16.80
CA LYS A 338 37.09 -20.44 -15.63
C LYS A 338 37.42 -21.93 -15.77
N THR A 339 36.69 -22.68 -16.61
CA THR A 339 36.95 -24.10 -16.87
C THR A 339 36.91 -24.46 -18.37
N LYS A 340 36.99 -23.47 -19.27
CA LYS A 340 36.90 -23.66 -20.73
C LYS A 340 37.64 -22.52 -21.44
N ASN A 341 38.46 -22.84 -22.44
CA ASN A 341 39.10 -21.80 -23.27
C ASN A 341 38.16 -21.25 -24.36
N SER A 342 36.98 -21.86 -24.57
CA SER A 342 36.00 -21.42 -25.58
C SER A 342 34.56 -21.67 -25.11
N VAL A 343 33.65 -20.75 -25.45
CA VAL A 343 32.25 -20.69 -24.96
C VAL A 343 31.31 -20.32 -26.11
N LYS A 344 30.21 -21.06 -26.23
CA LYS A 344 29.07 -20.75 -27.12
C LYS A 344 28.04 -19.90 -26.38
N LEU A 345 27.59 -18.79 -26.96
CA LEU A 345 26.58 -17.93 -26.31
C LEU A 345 25.23 -18.63 -26.18
N SER A 346 24.86 -19.46 -27.16
CA SER A 346 23.66 -20.33 -27.07
C SER A 346 23.67 -21.33 -25.91
N LYS A 347 24.79 -21.51 -25.21
CA LYS A 347 24.99 -22.52 -24.14
C LYS A 347 25.60 -21.93 -22.86
N LEU A 348 25.24 -20.68 -22.55
CA LEU A 348 25.55 -20.07 -21.26
C LEU A 348 24.76 -20.75 -20.14
N SER A 349 25.45 -21.23 -19.12
CA SER A 349 24.81 -21.92 -17.99
C SER A 349 24.29 -20.95 -16.93
N SER A 350 23.40 -21.40 -16.04
CA SER A 350 22.97 -20.62 -14.85
C SER A 350 24.12 -20.13 -13.96
N LYS A 351 25.31 -20.76 -14.04
CA LYS A 351 26.55 -20.25 -13.39
C LYS A 351 27.06 -18.94 -13.99
N PHE A 352 26.82 -18.69 -15.29
CA PHE A 352 27.06 -17.40 -15.93
C PHE A 352 26.04 -16.37 -15.48
N GLY A 353 24.77 -16.75 -15.29
CA GLY A 353 23.75 -15.88 -14.69
C GLY A 353 24.15 -15.41 -13.29
N LYS A 354 24.56 -16.33 -12.43
CA LYS A 354 25.17 -15.95 -11.15
C LYS A 354 26.42 -15.08 -11.33
N ALA A 355 27.31 -15.39 -12.27
CA ALA A 355 28.52 -14.58 -12.51
C ALA A 355 28.22 -13.15 -13.01
N MET A 356 27.08 -12.94 -13.66
CA MET A 356 26.56 -11.62 -14.06
C MET A 356 26.06 -10.86 -12.82
N ASP A 357 25.25 -11.48 -11.95
CA ASP A 357 24.77 -10.83 -10.72
C ASP A 357 25.92 -10.53 -9.74
N ASP A 358 26.85 -11.49 -9.55
CA ASP A 358 28.12 -11.32 -8.84
C ASP A 358 28.95 -10.12 -9.38
N ALA A 359 28.81 -9.78 -10.67
CA ALA A 359 29.49 -8.64 -11.31
C ALA A 359 28.70 -7.33 -11.20
N LYS A 360 27.37 -7.39 -11.24
CA LYS A 360 26.48 -6.26 -10.92
C LYS A 360 26.76 -5.76 -9.51
N GLU A 361 26.89 -6.67 -8.54
CA GLU A 361 27.32 -6.35 -7.18
C GLU A 361 28.72 -5.70 -7.17
N ALA A 362 29.72 -6.35 -7.76
CA ALA A 362 31.10 -5.84 -7.79
C ALA A 362 31.28 -4.48 -8.50
N LEU A 363 30.40 -4.10 -9.42
CA LEU A 363 30.39 -2.77 -10.06
C LEU A 363 29.63 -1.72 -9.22
N ASN A 364 28.56 -2.11 -8.51
CA ASN A 364 27.92 -1.24 -7.50
C ASN A 364 28.91 -0.91 -6.35
N ASP A 365 29.77 -1.85 -5.97
CA ASP A 365 30.84 -1.63 -4.97
C ASP A 365 31.89 -0.61 -5.44
N GLU A 366 32.23 -0.58 -6.74
CA GLU A 366 33.19 0.37 -7.30
C GLU A 366 32.66 1.82 -7.26
N PHE A 367 31.34 2.01 -7.24
CA PHE A 367 30.67 3.30 -7.04
C PHE A 367 30.14 3.50 -5.61
N SER A 368 30.70 2.79 -4.63
CA SER A 368 30.42 3.03 -3.21
C SER A 368 31.34 4.08 -2.58
N GLU A 369 31.11 4.37 -1.30
CA GLU A 369 31.90 5.30 -0.47
C GLU A 369 32.19 6.66 -1.10
N ASP A 370 33.43 6.94 -1.52
CA ASP A 370 33.86 8.21 -2.13
C ASP A 370 33.51 8.32 -3.63
N LYS A 371 33.32 7.18 -4.30
CA LYS A 371 32.97 7.09 -5.74
C LYS A 371 31.46 7.08 -5.99
N LYS A 372 30.63 7.30 -4.96
CA LYS A 372 29.17 7.49 -5.12
C LYS A 372 28.88 8.49 -6.20
N LEU A 373 28.00 8.15 -7.13
CA LEU A 373 27.57 9.04 -8.21
C LEU A 373 26.63 10.15 -7.70
N SER A 374 25.85 9.84 -6.66
CA SER A 374 24.81 10.72 -6.15
C SER A 374 24.59 10.58 -4.65
N THR A 375 23.88 11.55 -4.06
CA THR A 375 23.49 11.58 -2.65
C THR A 375 22.03 12.04 -2.51
N ILE A 376 21.34 11.48 -1.52
CA ILE A 376 19.93 11.78 -1.24
C ILE A 376 19.86 12.92 -0.22
N ASP A 377 19.21 14.03 -0.59
CA ASP A 377 18.93 15.15 0.31
C ASP A 377 17.87 14.79 1.37
N HIS A 378 17.96 15.39 2.55
CA HIS A 378 16.97 15.22 3.64
C HIS A 378 15.51 15.54 3.20
N GLY A 379 15.31 16.37 2.17
CA GLY A 379 14.01 16.61 1.54
C GLY A 379 13.33 15.33 1.03
N PHE A 380 14.08 14.36 0.50
CA PHE A 380 13.54 13.07 0.07
C PHE A 380 12.93 12.29 1.24
N VAL A 381 13.69 12.15 2.34
CA VAL A 381 13.27 11.41 3.54
C VAL A 381 12.07 12.09 4.19
N THR A 382 12.08 13.42 4.28
CA THR A 382 10.93 14.18 4.81
C THR A 382 9.71 14.13 3.90
N THR A 383 9.86 13.91 2.59
CA THR A 383 8.71 13.63 1.69
C THR A 383 8.07 12.28 2.03
N ILE A 384 8.87 11.24 2.30
CA ILE A 384 8.36 9.92 2.73
C ILE A 384 7.66 10.03 4.10
N LEU A 385 8.24 10.77 5.05
CA LEU A 385 7.59 11.03 6.36
C LEU A 385 6.28 11.79 6.19
N ALA A 386 6.22 12.80 5.32
CA ALA A 386 5.00 13.55 5.01
C ALA A 386 3.90 12.63 4.43
N MET A 387 4.26 11.74 3.50
CA MET A 387 3.35 10.71 2.97
C MET A 387 2.83 9.77 4.07
N ILE A 388 3.71 9.23 4.91
CA ILE A 388 3.31 8.31 6.00
C ILE A 388 2.37 9.01 6.99
N CYS A 389 2.70 10.24 7.42
CA CYS A 389 1.82 11.00 8.30
C CYS A 389 0.46 11.32 7.65
N MET A 390 0.42 11.61 6.35
CA MET A 390 -0.85 11.83 5.62
C MET A 390 -1.69 10.55 5.53
N ILE A 391 -1.08 9.41 5.22
CA ILE A 391 -1.75 8.10 5.13
C ILE A 391 -2.32 7.71 6.50
N VAL A 392 -1.57 7.91 7.59
CA VAL A 392 -2.07 7.69 8.97
C VAL A 392 -3.19 8.67 9.33
N SER A 393 -3.10 9.93 8.89
CA SER A 393 -4.18 10.91 9.09
C SER A 393 -5.48 10.51 8.40
N ILE A 394 -5.41 9.95 7.19
CA ILE A 394 -6.57 9.47 6.41
C ILE A 394 -7.16 8.20 7.06
N LEU A 395 -6.31 7.26 7.45
CA LEU A 395 -6.70 6.01 8.10
C LEU A 395 -7.47 6.26 9.41
N LEU A 396 -6.98 7.18 10.24
CA LEU A 396 -7.57 7.52 11.53
C LEU A 396 -8.73 8.53 11.44
N ASN A 397 -9.12 8.99 10.25
CA ASN A 397 -10.20 9.96 10.05
C ASN A 397 -11.61 9.35 10.19
N THR A 398 -11.93 8.79 11.35
CA THR A 398 -13.20 8.09 11.61
C THR A 398 -13.54 8.09 13.10
N ARG A 399 -14.81 8.38 13.41
CA ARG A 399 -15.39 8.29 14.77
C ARG A 399 -15.75 6.85 15.18
N TYR A 400 -15.74 5.89 14.25
CA TYR A 400 -16.27 4.54 14.46
C TYR A 400 -15.20 3.46 14.45
N SER A 401 -14.62 3.15 13.28
CA SER A 401 -13.63 2.07 13.11
C SER A 401 -12.65 2.39 12.00
N ILE A 402 -11.38 2.09 12.25
CA ILE A 402 -10.27 2.20 11.28
C ILE A 402 -10.55 1.40 10.01
N LEU A 403 -11.32 0.31 10.11
CA LEU A 403 -11.70 -0.54 8.96
C LEU A 403 -12.51 0.22 7.90
N ASP A 404 -13.30 1.23 8.30
CA ASP A 404 -14.15 2.01 7.39
C ASP A 404 -13.32 2.78 6.34
N ASN A 405 -12.09 3.17 6.69
CA ASN A 405 -11.20 4.02 5.89
C ASN A 405 -10.14 3.23 5.10
N LEU A 406 -10.20 1.89 5.07
CA LEU A 406 -9.16 1.08 4.46
C LEU A 406 -9.03 1.31 2.94
N ILE A 407 -10.15 1.50 2.24
CA ILE A 407 -10.16 1.71 0.78
C ILE A 407 -9.46 3.03 0.44
N GLU A 408 -9.80 4.10 1.14
CA GLU A 408 -9.24 5.45 1.03
C GLU A 408 -7.75 5.44 1.38
N THR A 409 -7.36 4.68 2.40
CA THR A 409 -5.96 4.54 2.84
C THR A 409 -5.12 3.76 1.82
N ILE A 410 -5.68 2.70 1.22
CA ILE A 410 -5.04 1.93 0.14
C ILE A 410 -4.89 2.81 -1.11
N LEU A 411 -5.93 3.55 -1.50
CA LEU A 411 -5.90 4.48 -2.62
C LEU A 411 -4.92 5.64 -2.39
N ALA A 412 -4.84 6.20 -1.18
CA ALA A 412 -3.85 7.21 -0.81
C ALA A 412 -2.43 6.67 -0.94
N THR A 413 -2.17 5.49 -0.36
CA THR A 413 -0.88 4.80 -0.42
C THR A 413 -0.46 4.55 -1.87
N PHE A 414 -1.36 3.99 -2.68
CA PHE A 414 -1.13 3.72 -4.10
C PHE A 414 -0.84 5.02 -4.88
N SER A 415 -1.68 6.05 -4.75
CA SER A 415 -1.52 7.31 -5.47
C SER A 415 -0.23 8.04 -5.11
N PHE A 416 0.13 8.14 -3.83
CA PHE A 416 1.38 8.80 -3.43
C PHE A 416 2.63 8.02 -3.86
N VAL A 417 2.65 6.69 -3.69
CA VAL A 417 3.78 5.85 -4.10
C VAL A 417 3.94 5.84 -5.62
N LEU A 418 2.85 5.69 -6.38
CA LEU A 418 2.90 5.70 -7.84
C LEU A 418 3.32 7.07 -8.39
N MET A 419 2.81 8.16 -7.82
CA MET A 419 3.29 9.51 -8.16
C MET A 419 4.78 9.71 -7.86
N MET A 420 5.27 9.17 -6.74
CA MET A 420 6.69 9.23 -6.39
C MET A 420 7.54 8.47 -7.41
N VAL A 421 7.15 7.25 -7.79
CA VAL A 421 7.83 6.45 -8.83
C VAL A 421 7.78 7.15 -10.20
N LEU A 422 6.65 7.76 -10.57
CA LEU A 422 6.52 8.47 -11.84
C LEU A 422 7.41 9.71 -11.93
N ASN A 423 7.55 10.50 -10.86
CA ASN A 423 8.34 11.75 -10.86
C ASN A 423 9.82 11.56 -10.49
N TYR A 424 10.20 10.40 -9.97
CA TYR A 424 11.59 10.05 -9.72
C TYR A 424 12.40 9.88 -11.01
N SER A 425 13.66 10.29 -10.94
CA SER A 425 14.73 10.01 -11.89
C SER A 425 16.07 10.14 -11.16
N ALA A 426 17.07 9.36 -11.57
CA ALA A 426 18.42 9.47 -11.06
C ALA A 426 19.07 10.81 -11.47
N ALA A 427 20.00 11.30 -10.67
CA ALA A 427 20.61 12.61 -10.83
C ALA A 427 21.48 12.65 -12.11
N ALA A 428 22.21 11.58 -12.39
CA ALA A 428 22.97 11.35 -13.63
C ALA A 428 22.09 11.36 -14.89
N THR A 429 20.97 10.63 -14.89
CA THR A 429 20.07 10.55 -16.05
C THR A 429 19.54 11.93 -16.44
N ASN A 430 19.29 12.80 -15.46
CA ASN A 430 18.85 14.19 -15.68
C ASN A 430 19.93 15.10 -16.29
N VAL A 431 21.21 14.71 -16.26
CA VAL A 431 22.34 15.39 -16.93
C VAL A 431 22.53 14.84 -18.34
N PHE A 432 22.60 13.51 -18.51
CA PHE A 432 22.92 12.89 -19.79
C PHE A 432 21.75 12.79 -20.78
N ASN A 433 20.50 12.73 -20.31
CA ASN A 433 19.33 12.41 -21.14
C ASN A 433 18.20 13.45 -21.01
N LYS A 434 17.73 13.97 -22.16
CA LYS A 434 16.57 14.89 -22.21
C LYS A 434 15.28 14.11 -21.91
N ASN A 435 14.65 14.40 -20.77
CA ASN A 435 13.42 13.74 -20.32
C ASN A 435 12.18 14.09 -21.16
N LYS A 436 12.06 13.46 -22.35
CA LYS A 436 10.95 13.64 -23.31
C LYS A 436 9.56 13.33 -22.72
N LEU A 437 9.47 12.43 -21.73
CA LEU A 437 8.21 11.98 -21.12
C LEU A 437 7.85 12.75 -19.84
N GLY A 438 8.65 13.74 -19.43
CA GLY A 438 8.49 14.44 -18.15
C GLY A 438 7.14 15.17 -17.98
N VAL A 439 6.52 15.61 -19.08
CA VAL A 439 5.17 16.22 -19.03
C VAL A 439 4.09 15.15 -18.83
N LEU A 440 4.15 14.03 -19.57
CA LEU A 440 3.19 12.94 -19.45
C LEU A 440 3.19 12.33 -18.04
N LYS A 441 4.38 12.08 -17.47
CA LYS A 441 4.56 11.61 -16.09
C LYS A 441 3.84 12.52 -15.07
N LYS A 442 3.86 13.84 -15.28
CA LYS A 442 3.19 14.82 -14.41
C LYS A 442 1.67 14.86 -14.61
N ILE A 443 1.19 14.81 -15.86
CA ILE A 443 -0.25 14.73 -16.15
C ILE A 443 -0.87 13.47 -15.52
N LEU A 444 -0.21 12.32 -15.68
CA LEU A 444 -0.64 11.05 -15.08
C LEU A 444 -0.65 11.11 -13.55
N SER A 445 0.33 11.77 -12.95
CA SER A 445 0.39 12.00 -11.49
C SER A 445 -0.78 12.86 -10.98
N ILE A 446 -1.16 13.92 -11.72
CA ILE A 446 -2.32 14.76 -11.39
C ILE A 446 -3.61 13.94 -11.44
N ALA A 447 -3.77 13.04 -12.42
CA ALA A 447 -4.94 12.17 -12.51
C ALA A 447 -5.11 11.28 -11.27
N PHE A 448 -4.03 10.70 -10.74
CA PHE A 448 -4.08 9.91 -9.50
C PHE A 448 -4.41 10.75 -8.25
N ILE A 449 -3.97 12.01 -8.18
CA ILE A 449 -4.41 12.95 -7.12
C ILE A 449 -5.92 13.22 -7.26
N LEU A 450 -6.43 13.51 -8.46
CA LEU A 450 -7.85 13.80 -8.67
C LEU A 450 -8.76 12.63 -8.27
N ILE A 451 -8.34 11.39 -8.56
CA ILE A 451 -9.02 10.18 -8.08
C ILE A 451 -9.02 10.14 -6.54
N LEU A 452 -7.86 10.33 -5.90
CA LEU A 452 -7.76 10.36 -4.44
C LEU A 452 -8.65 11.44 -3.81
N VAL A 453 -8.67 12.65 -4.38
CA VAL A 453 -9.48 13.78 -3.90
C VAL A 453 -10.97 13.46 -3.93
N TYR A 454 -11.47 12.71 -4.92
CA TYR A 454 -12.86 12.26 -4.95
C TYR A 454 -13.21 11.30 -3.80
N PHE A 455 -12.33 10.34 -3.51
CA PHE A 455 -12.54 9.42 -2.38
C PHE A 455 -12.41 10.13 -1.02
N ILE A 456 -11.47 11.06 -0.87
CA ILE A 456 -11.34 11.87 0.35
C ILE A 456 -12.50 12.85 0.52
N TYR A 457 -13.08 13.37 -0.57
CA TYR A 457 -14.36 14.09 -0.50
C TYR A 457 -15.45 13.17 0.07
N ARG A 458 -15.65 11.97 -0.51
CA ARG A 458 -16.65 11.00 -0.03
C ARG A 458 -16.44 10.57 1.43
N GLN A 459 -15.19 10.49 1.91
CA GLN A 459 -14.86 10.26 3.31
C GLN A 459 -15.27 11.46 4.20
N CYS A 460 -14.91 12.68 3.80
CA CYS A 460 -15.13 13.87 4.63
C CYS A 460 -16.57 14.38 4.62
N ASP A 461 -17.34 14.05 3.57
CA ASP A 461 -18.79 14.22 3.41
C ASP A 461 -19.57 13.28 4.36
N SER A 462 -18.94 12.20 4.86
CA SER A 462 -19.53 11.33 5.87
C SER A 462 -19.53 12.00 7.25
N ILE A 463 -20.67 11.88 7.93
CA ILE A 463 -20.89 12.29 9.33
C ILE A 463 -19.90 11.63 10.32
N LEU A 464 -19.28 10.51 9.92
CA LEU A 464 -18.27 9.78 10.68
C LEU A 464 -16.88 10.41 10.62
N SER A 465 -16.64 11.40 9.74
CA SER A 465 -15.34 12.09 9.61
C SER A 465 -14.99 12.89 10.87
N ILE A 466 -13.69 12.99 11.18
CA ILE A 466 -13.15 13.82 12.27
C ILE A 466 -12.54 15.11 11.73
N VAL A 467 -11.89 15.04 10.57
CA VAL A 467 -11.17 16.15 9.92
C VAL A 467 -12.01 16.67 8.74
N PRO A 468 -12.34 17.98 8.71
CA PRO A 468 -13.03 18.58 7.56
C PRO A 468 -12.20 18.50 6.27
N PHE A 469 -12.91 18.44 5.13
CA PHE A 469 -12.33 18.25 3.80
C PHE A 469 -11.26 19.29 3.45
N GLU A 470 -11.45 20.54 3.86
CA GLU A 470 -10.55 21.66 3.59
C GLU A 470 -9.16 21.42 4.19
N PHE A 471 -9.10 20.90 5.42
CA PHE A 471 -7.85 20.59 6.11
C PHE A 471 -7.15 19.38 5.48
N MET A 472 -7.91 18.34 5.10
CA MET A 472 -7.37 17.21 4.34
C MET A 472 -6.79 17.66 3.00
N MET A 473 -7.47 18.55 2.27
CA MET A 473 -7.02 19.10 0.99
C MET A 473 -5.74 19.92 1.11
N ILE A 474 -5.59 20.73 2.18
CA ILE A 474 -4.32 21.41 2.48
C ILE A 474 -3.19 20.39 2.68
N GLY A 475 -3.45 19.31 3.43
CA GLY A 475 -2.50 18.20 3.60
C GLY A 475 -2.09 17.55 2.27
N ILE A 476 -3.06 17.11 1.46
CA ILE A 476 -2.82 16.46 0.16
C ILE A 476 -1.98 17.37 -0.75
N VAL A 477 -2.30 18.66 -0.84
CA VAL A 477 -1.55 19.61 -1.69
C VAL A 477 -0.12 19.79 -1.19
N VAL A 478 0.07 20.04 0.11
CA VAL A 478 1.40 20.25 0.73
C VAL A 478 2.30 19.00 0.62
N VAL A 479 1.72 17.80 0.71
CA VAL A 479 2.43 16.52 0.53
C VAL A 479 2.73 16.24 -0.95
N SER A 480 1.83 16.60 -1.86
CA SER A 480 2.00 16.32 -3.30
C SER A 480 3.04 17.19 -3.99
N LEU A 481 3.13 18.48 -3.62
CA LEU A 481 4.06 19.45 -4.23
C LEU A 481 5.55 19.01 -4.23
N PRO A 482 6.15 18.54 -3.11
CA PRO A 482 7.52 18.03 -3.13
C PRO A 482 7.67 16.73 -3.93
N ILE A 483 6.62 15.90 -4.09
CA ILE A 483 6.69 14.67 -4.89
C ILE A 483 6.84 14.99 -6.39
N PHE A 484 6.18 16.05 -6.89
CA PHE A 484 6.41 16.59 -8.25
C PHE A 484 7.83 17.14 -8.49
N LEU A 485 8.62 17.29 -7.42
CA LEU A 485 10.00 17.77 -7.40
C LEU A 485 10.98 16.71 -6.89
N ILE A 486 10.55 15.45 -6.66
CA ILE A 486 11.33 14.43 -5.93
C ILE A 486 12.70 14.16 -6.56
N SER A 487 12.82 14.25 -7.89
CA SER A 487 14.06 14.12 -8.66
C SER A 487 15.08 15.25 -8.42
N LYS A 488 14.72 16.34 -7.74
CA LYS A 488 15.70 17.34 -7.24
C LYS A 488 16.48 16.84 -6.02
N PHE A 489 15.89 15.96 -5.20
CA PHE A 489 16.53 15.51 -3.96
C PHE A 489 17.59 14.43 -4.20
N ASN A 490 17.64 13.82 -5.39
CA ASN A 490 18.82 13.08 -5.80
C ASN A 490 19.84 14.06 -6.38
N VAL A 491 20.97 14.25 -5.70
CA VAL A 491 21.96 15.29 -5.98
C VAL A 491 23.27 14.65 -6.42
N VAL A 492 23.79 15.04 -7.59
CA VAL A 492 25.07 14.53 -8.09
C VAL A 492 26.24 14.85 -7.15
N SER A 493 27.09 13.85 -6.94
CA SER A 493 28.23 13.93 -6.02
C SER A 493 29.37 14.79 -6.56
N ASN A 494 30.48 14.88 -5.80
CA ASN A 494 31.69 15.54 -6.29
C ASN A 494 32.47 14.65 -7.27
N TYR A 495 32.53 13.33 -7.06
CA TYR A 495 33.12 12.38 -8.00
C TYR A 495 32.41 12.42 -9.37
N PHE A 496 31.07 12.44 -9.37
CA PHE A 496 30.29 12.60 -10.59
C PHE A 496 30.65 13.90 -11.34
N LYS A 497 30.77 15.02 -10.63
CA LYS A 497 31.13 16.32 -11.24
C LYS A 497 32.53 16.35 -11.83
N SER A 498 33.47 15.52 -11.35
CA SER A 498 34.79 15.39 -11.98
C SER A 498 34.79 14.55 -13.26
N VAL A 499 33.95 13.52 -13.36
CA VAL A 499 33.98 12.56 -14.50
C VAL A 499 32.96 12.88 -15.61
N ALA A 500 31.80 13.43 -15.24
CA ALA A 500 30.75 13.77 -16.19
C ALA A 500 31.13 14.79 -17.28
N PRO A 501 32.00 15.80 -17.07
CA PRO A 501 32.37 16.76 -18.14
C PRO A 501 33.00 16.10 -19.36
N GLU A 502 33.91 15.14 -19.16
CA GLU A 502 34.60 14.42 -20.23
C GLU A 502 33.67 13.41 -20.91
N LEU A 503 32.88 12.67 -20.13
CA LEU A 503 31.91 11.71 -20.66
C LEU A 503 30.79 12.38 -21.45
N LEU A 504 30.31 13.56 -21.00
CA LEU A 504 29.29 14.33 -21.69
C LEU A 504 29.83 14.91 -23.00
N GLY A 505 31.08 15.37 -23.02
CA GLY A 505 31.74 15.83 -24.25
C GLY A 505 32.07 14.72 -25.24
N PHE A 506 32.45 13.54 -24.75
CA PHE A 506 32.63 12.34 -25.59
C PHE A 506 31.29 11.84 -26.16
N LYS A 507 30.21 11.81 -25.36
CA LYS A 507 28.85 11.54 -25.83
C LYS A 507 28.41 12.55 -26.89
N ASP A 508 28.64 13.85 -26.64
CA ASP A 508 28.35 14.93 -27.59
C ASP A 508 29.11 14.73 -28.91
N PHE A 509 30.38 14.32 -28.86
CA PHE A 509 31.13 13.96 -30.05
C PHE A 509 30.55 12.74 -30.77
N VAL A 510 30.27 11.62 -30.08
CA VAL A 510 29.64 10.43 -30.69
C VAL A 510 28.30 10.79 -31.37
N GLU A 511 27.47 11.60 -30.72
CA GLU A 511 26.21 12.12 -31.27
C GLU A 511 26.42 13.03 -32.49
N LYS A 512 27.38 13.98 -32.44
CA LYS A 512 27.44 15.13 -33.38
C LYS A 512 28.57 15.09 -34.41
N ALA A 513 29.57 14.21 -34.27
CA ALA A 513 30.71 14.13 -35.19
C ALA A 513 30.28 13.93 -36.66
N GLU A 514 30.95 14.64 -37.55
CA GLU A 514 30.73 14.59 -39.00
C GLU A 514 31.61 13.53 -39.68
N VAL A 515 31.14 12.97 -40.79
CA VAL A 515 31.83 11.87 -41.52
C VAL A 515 33.29 12.20 -41.88
N PRO A 516 33.65 13.39 -42.39
CA PRO A 516 35.06 13.70 -42.72
C PRO A 516 35.99 13.74 -41.51
N GLN A 517 35.48 14.06 -40.32
CA GLN A 517 36.26 14.02 -39.08
C GLN A 517 36.50 12.57 -38.64
N LEU A 518 35.47 11.71 -38.78
CA LEU A 518 35.54 10.29 -38.46
C LEU A 518 36.43 9.51 -39.43
N GLU A 519 36.40 9.86 -40.72
CA GLU A 519 37.30 9.31 -41.74
C GLU A 519 38.76 9.61 -41.38
N ARG A 520 39.09 10.85 -41.03
CA ARG A 520 40.45 11.22 -40.60
C ARG A 520 40.90 10.44 -39.36
N LEU A 521 40.04 10.30 -38.36
CA LEU A 521 40.33 9.54 -37.14
C LEU A 521 40.45 8.02 -37.41
N SER A 522 39.72 7.49 -38.39
CA SER A 522 39.83 6.09 -38.83
C SER A 522 41.10 5.81 -39.65
N LEU A 523 41.65 6.82 -40.32
CA LEU A 523 42.97 6.76 -40.97
C LEU A 523 44.11 6.89 -39.95
N GLU A 524 43.93 7.68 -38.88
CA GLU A 524 44.87 7.79 -37.77
C GLU A 524 44.89 6.53 -36.87
N ASN A 525 43.74 5.89 -36.65
CA ASN A 525 43.59 4.61 -35.93
C ASN A 525 42.55 3.71 -36.63
N PRO A 526 42.96 2.68 -37.39
CA PRO A 526 42.04 1.73 -38.02
C PRO A 526 41.10 0.98 -37.05
N SER A 527 41.47 0.87 -35.77
CA SER A 527 40.66 0.22 -34.73
C SER A 527 39.63 1.15 -34.07
N TYR A 528 39.61 2.44 -34.42
CA TYR A 528 38.85 3.48 -33.72
C TYR A 528 37.34 3.20 -33.62
N TYR A 529 36.75 2.61 -34.65
CA TYR A 529 35.34 2.20 -34.63
C TYR A 529 35.06 1.15 -33.53
N TYR A 530 35.95 0.18 -33.35
CA TYR A 530 35.86 -0.88 -32.33
C TYR A 530 36.23 -0.42 -30.92
N ASP A 531 37.10 0.60 -30.81
CA ASP A 531 37.38 1.29 -29.54
C ASP A 531 36.14 2.03 -29.02
N VAL A 532 35.37 2.67 -29.90
CA VAL A 532 34.26 3.56 -29.51
C VAL A 532 32.92 2.84 -29.40
N ILE A 533 32.60 1.85 -30.24
CA ILE A 533 31.24 1.26 -30.26
C ILE A 533 30.75 0.63 -28.93
N PRO A 534 31.60 0.03 -28.05
CA PRO A 534 31.15 -0.42 -26.73
C PRO A 534 30.61 0.74 -25.85
N TYR A 535 31.20 1.92 -25.97
CA TYR A 535 30.74 3.13 -25.28
C TYR A 535 29.50 3.73 -25.96
N ALA A 536 29.42 3.64 -27.29
CA ALA A 536 28.22 4.02 -28.03
C ALA A 536 27.00 3.14 -27.67
N MET A 537 27.20 1.86 -27.30
CA MET A 537 26.14 1.00 -26.78
C MET A 537 25.53 1.57 -25.49
N VAL A 538 26.35 1.81 -24.47
CA VAL A 538 25.85 2.31 -23.16
C VAL A 538 25.34 3.76 -23.20
N PHE A 539 25.77 4.57 -24.18
CA PHE A 539 25.15 5.88 -24.43
C PHE A 539 23.80 5.82 -25.17
N GLY A 540 23.38 4.64 -25.68
CA GLY A 540 22.20 4.49 -26.53
C GLY A 540 22.39 5.06 -27.95
N LEU A 541 23.62 5.10 -28.44
CA LEU A 541 24.03 5.72 -29.71
C LEU A 541 24.65 4.74 -30.73
N SER A 542 24.68 3.43 -30.43
CA SER A 542 25.35 2.41 -31.25
C SER A 542 24.86 2.34 -32.70
N GLU A 543 23.54 2.39 -32.95
CA GLU A 543 22.97 2.43 -34.31
C GLU A 543 23.42 3.69 -35.08
N MET A 544 23.37 4.85 -34.42
CA MET A 544 23.78 6.14 -34.98
C MET A 544 25.27 6.12 -35.34
N TRP A 545 26.12 5.61 -34.44
CA TRP A 545 27.56 5.48 -34.63
C TRP A 545 27.88 4.57 -35.82
N THR A 546 27.27 3.38 -35.84
CA THR A 546 27.34 2.40 -36.94
C THR A 546 27.01 3.04 -38.28
N LYS A 547 25.93 3.83 -38.33
CA LYS A 547 25.46 4.50 -39.54
C LYS A 547 26.46 5.54 -40.05
N LYS A 548 27.16 6.28 -39.18
CA LYS A 548 28.22 7.21 -39.60
C LYS A 548 29.40 6.52 -40.29
N PHE A 549 29.73 5.29 -39.87
CA PHE A 549 30.80 4.48 -40.48
C PHE A 549 30.36 3.66 -41.69
N SER A 550 29.08 3.69 -42.09
CA SER A 550 28.56 2.91 -43.25
C SER A 550 29.17 3.31 -44.61
N THR A 551 29.85 4.45 -44.69
CA THR A 551 30.55 4.96 -45.89
C THR A 551 32.06 5.05 -45.71
N ILE A 552 32.59 4.71 -44.54
CA ILE A 552 34.02 4.76 -44.22
C ILE A 552 34.58 3.34 -44.36
N PRO A 553 35.64 3.11 -45.16
CA PRO A 553 36.27 1.79 -45.25
C PRO A 553 36.84 1.35 -43.89
N LEU A 554 36.37 0.21 -43.37
CA LEU A 554 36.88 -0.38 -42.14
C LEU A 554 37.80 -1.56 -42.46
N ALA A 555 38.95 -1.64 -41.78
CA ALA A 555 39.76 -2.84 -41.77
C ALA A 555 39.05 -3.91 -40.91
N GLN A 556 38.91 -5.14 -41.43
CA GLN A 556 38.44 -6.27 -40.63
C GLN A 556 39.40 -6.48 -39.44
N PRO A 557 38.91 -6.63 -38.20
CA PRO A 557 39.78 -6.79 -37.05
C PRO A 557 40.18 -8.26 -36.85
N ASP A 558 41.46 -8.50 -36.53
CA ASP A 558 42.04 -9.85 -36.37
C ASP A 558 41.35 -10.73 -35.30
N TRP A 559 40.59 -10.11 -34.38
CA TRP A 559 39.84 -10.80 -33.33
C TRP A 559 38.41 -11.20 -33.73
N TYR A 560 37.93 -10.85 -34.94
CA TYR A 560 36.61 -11.21 -35.46
C TYR A 560 36.68 -12.09 -36.71
N ASP A 561 36.12 -13.29 -36.58
CA ASP A 561 36.00 -14.28 -37.65
C ASP A 561 34.52 -14.38 -38.09
N SER A 562 34.25 -14.07 -39.36
CA SER A 562 32.91 -13.96 -39.93
C SER A 562 32.50 -15.24 -40.63
N TYR A 563 31.31 -15.78 -40.33
CA TYR A 563 30.75 -16.90 -41.08
C TYR A 563 30.38 -16.51 -42.52
N TYR A 564 29.94 -15.26 -42.72
CA TYR A 564 29.52 -14.75 -44.03
C TYR A 564 30.70 -14.20 -44.82
N SER A 565 30.77 -14.55 -46.10
CA SER A 565 31.78 -14.09 -47.07
C SER A 565 31.50 -12.69 -47.64
N ASP A 566 30.59 -11.93 -47.04
CA ASP A 566 30.26 -10.56 -47.46
C ASP A 566 31.39 -9.58 -47.08
N PRO A 567 31.56 -8.47 -47.81
CA PRO A 567 32.53 -7.44 -47.45
C PRO A 567 32.27 -6.89 -46.04
N TYR A 568 33.28 -6.96 -45.18
CA TYR A 568 33.18 -6.51 -43.79
C TYR A 568 32.73 -5.04 -43.71
N SER A 569 31.75 -4.74 -42.84
CA SER A 569 31.19 -3.39 -42.69
C SER A 569 30.72 -3.11 -41.27
N SER A 570 30.57 -1.82 -40.95
CA SER A 570 30.07 -1.37 -39.63
C SER A 570 28.73 -2.03 -39.27
N TYR A 571 27.83 -2.14 -40.26
CA TYR A 571 26.48 -2.67 -40.09
C TYR A 571 26.44 -4.18 -39.83
N PHE A 572 27.35 -4.96 -40.43
CA PHE A 572 27.47 -6.39 -40.10
C PHE A 572 27.88 -6.57 -38.63
N TYR A 573 28.90 -5.83 -38.18
CA TYR A 573 29.36 -5.89 -36.80
C TYR A 573 28.27 -5.45 -35.80
N TYR A 574 27.56 -4.37 -36.10
CA TYR A 574 26.42 -3.91 -35.30
C TYR A 574 25.32 -4.96 -35.16
N ARG A 575 24.97 -5.66 -36.25
CA ARG A 575 23.98 -6.75 -36.23
C ARG A 575 24.46 -7.92 -35.38
N MET A 576 25.74 -8.27 -35.44
CA MET A 576 26.33 -9.29 -34.57
C MET A 576 26.26 -8.89 -33.08
N LEU A 577 26.54 -7.63 -32.74
CA LEU A 577 26.44 -7.13 -31.35
C LEU A 577 24.99 -7.08 -30.82
N THR A 578 24.03 -6.71 -31.67
CA THR A 578 22.63 -6.48 -31.26
C THR A 578 21.72 -7.69 -31.39
N ARG A 579 22.04 -8.64 -32.27
CA ARG A 579 21.26 -9.86 -32.49
C ARG A 579 22.01 -11.10 -31.99
N SER A 580 23.10 -11.47 -32.68
CA SER A 580 23.88 -12.69 -32.43
C SER A 580 24.46 -12.76 -30.99
N MET A 581 24.68 -11.61 -30.35
CA MET A 581 25.19 -11.52 -28.97
C MET A 581 24.11 -11.24 -27.92
N TYR A 582 23.17 -10.31 -28.16
CA TYR A 582 22.24 -9.83 -27.13
C TYR A 582 21.08 -10.80 -26.85
N GLU A 583 20.38 -11.27 -27.89
CA GLU A 583 19.19 -12.12 -27.73
C GLU A 583 19.50 -13.39 -26.90
N PRO A 584 20.56 -14.19 -27.21
CA PRO A 584 20.84 -15.42 -26.46
C PRO A 584 21.31 -15.18 -25.02
N ILE A 585 22.00 -14.06 -24.75
CA ILE A 585 22.41 -13.69 -23.38
C ILE A 585 21.16 -13.31 -22.57
N HIS A 586 20.23 -12.56 -23.15
CA HIS A 586 19.04 -12.09 -22.46
C HIS A 586 18.09 -13.24 -22.10
N GLU A 587 17.78 -14.15 -23.02
CA GLU A 587 16.88 -15.28 -22.78
C GLU A 587 17.37 -16.21 -21.66
N ASN A 588 18.65 -16.63 -21.70
CA ASN A 588 19.25 -17.50 -20.67
C ASN A 588 19.28 -16.84 -19.26
N LEU A 589 19.18 -15.51 -19.18
CA LEU A 589 19.13 -14.76 -17.92
C LEU A 589 17.70 -14.59 -17.40
N LEU A 590 16.70 -14.48 -18.29
CA LEU A 590 15.28 -14.48 -17.91
C LEU A 590 14.84 -15.83 -17.33
N ASP A 591 15.31 -16.95 -17.90
CA ASP A 591 15.02 -18.29 -17.36
C ASP A 591 15.53 -18.45 -15.91
N TYR A 592 16.79 -18.07 -15.67
CA TYR A 592 17.41 -18.09 -14.33
C TYR A 592 16.64 -17.23 -13.30
N GLN A 593 16.14 -16.06 -13.70
CA GLN A 593 15.30 -15.22 -12.82
C GLN A 593 13.90 -15.83 -12.60
N THR A 594 13.35 -16.52 -13.61
CA THR A 594 12.04 -17.16 -13.54
C THR A 594 12.03 -18.39 -12.63
N GLU A 595 13.12 -19.18 -12.60
CA GLU A 595 13.30 -20.27 -11.64
C GLU A 595 13.19 -19.79 -10.18
N GLN A 596 13.76 -18.62 -9.86
CA GLN A 596 13.67 -18.05 -8.51
C GLN A 596 12.23 -17.62 -8.15
N MET A 597 11.49 -17.03 -9.09
CA MET A 597 10.17 -16.45 -8.83
C MET A 597 9.06 -17.49 -8.62
N LYS A 598 9.16 -18.70 -9.18
CA LYS A 598 8.18 -19.79 -8.99
C LYS A 598 8.02 -20.26 -7.53
N SER A 599 8.95 -19.91 -6.65
CA SER A 599 8.94 -20.32 -5.23
C SER A 599 7.94 -19.60 -4.33
N THR A 600 7.13 -18.65 -4.85
CA THR A 600 6.44 -17.63 -4.00
C THR A 600 4.93 -17.45 -4.24
N ALA A 601 4.26 -18.27 -5.07
CA ALA A 601 2.97 -17.88 -5.67
C ALA A 601 1.72 -18.73 -5.37
N ASP A 602 1.85 -19.94 -4.79
CA ASP A 602 0.82 -21.00 -4.89
C ASP A 602 -0.33 -20.96 -3.85
N SER A 603 -0.78 -19.80 -3.36
CA SER A 603 -1.90 -19.77 -2.39
C SER A 603 -2.78 -18.51 -2.40
N MET A 604 -4.06 -18.67 -2.82
CA MET A 604 -5.31 -18.12 -2.24
C MET A 604 -6.45 -17.98 -3.28
N GLY A 605 -7.72 -18.10 -2.86
CA GLY A 605 -8.87 -17.85 -3.73
C GLY A 605 -10.27 -17.87 -3.07
N SER A 606 -11.20 -17.15 -3.72
CA SER A 606 -12.69 -17.15 -3.62
C SER A 606 -13.45 -16.52 -2.42
N SER A 607 -14.13 -15.38 -2.73
CA SER A 607 -15.55 -14.99 -2.47
C SER A 607 -16.19 -14.91 -1.07
N PHE A 608 -16.94 -13.80 -0.79
CA PHE A 608 -17.77 -13.58 0.41
C PHE A 608 -18.92 -12.54 0.21
N GLY A 609 -19.86 -12.43 1.17
CA GLY A 609 -20.94 -11.40 1.27
C GLY A 609 -21.74 -11.50 2.59
N GLY A 610 -22.58 -10.51 2.98
CA GLY A 610 -23.31 -10.52 4.28
C GLY A 610 -24.33 -9.39 4.56
N PHE A 611 -24.96 -9.42 5.75
CA PHE A 611 -26.00 -8.55 6.38
C PHE A 611 -26.00 -8.84 7.93
N SER A 612 -26.63 -8.12 8.89
CA SER A 612 -27.05 -6.71 9.11
C SER A 612 -27.71 -6.58 10.52
N GLY A 613 -27.92 -5.38 11.09
CA GLY A 613 -28.60 -5.14 12.40
C GLY A 613 -28.48 -3.67 12.89
N GLY A 614 -29.45 -3.11 13.66
CA GLY A 614 -29.59 -1.63 13.76
C GLY A 614 -29.82 -0.87 15.10
N GLY A 615 -30.49 -1.44 16.11
CA GLY A 615 -30.88 -0.66 17.30
C GLY A 615 -29.75 -0.35 18.31
N ALA A 616 -29.96 0.64 19.20
CA ALA A 616 -29.14 0.77 20.42
C ALA A 616 -29.74 -0.04 21.56
N GLY A 617 -28.89 -0.73 22.33
CA GLY A 617 -29.36 -1.60 23.42
C GLY A 617 -30.12 -2.84 22.89
N GLY A 618 -30.95 -3.45 23.74
CA GLY A 618 -31.79 -4.61 23.41
C GLY A 618 -30.99 -5.89 23.23
N GLY A 619 -30.15 -5.96 22.20
CA GLY A 619 -29.21 -7.05 21.95
C GLY A 619 -29.85 -8.43 21.89
N GLY A 620 -29.31 -9.38 22.65
CA GLY A 620 -29.95 -10.67 22.90
C GLY A 620 -29.07 -11.60 23.71
N GLY A 621 -29.08 -12.88 23.38
CA GLY A 621 -28.40 -13.91 24.16
C GLY A 621 -28.65 -15.34 23.66
N GLY A 622 -28.02 -16.28 24.36
CA GLY A 622 -28.08 -17.72 24.12
C GLY A 622 -27.82 -18.49 25.42
N SER A 623 -27.84 -19.82 25.38
CA SER A 623 -27.42 -20.67 26.51
C SER A 623 -26.06 -21.33 26.27
N TRP A 624 -25.39 -21.75 27.35
CA TRP A 624 -24.15 -22.53 27.34
C TRP A 624 -24.20 -23.61 28.42
#